data_AF-A0A221K4V4-F1
#
_entry.id   AF-A0A221K4V4-F1
#
_cell.length_a   1.000
_cell.length_b   1.000
_cell.length_c   1.000
_cell.angle_alpha   90.00
_cell.angle_beta   90.00
_cell.angle_gamma   90.00
#
_symmetry.space_group_name_H-M   'P 1'
#
loop_
_entity.id
_entity.type
_entity.pdbx_description
1 polymer ?
#
loop_
_entity_poly.entity_id
_entity_poly.type
_entity_poly.pdbx_seq_one_letter_code
_entity_poly.pdbx_strand_id
1 'polypeptide(L)'
;MMRALATGLALLFWLAQACWAFDLPALYRVIDVAEADVLNVRTEPTVQSAITGELLHNESGVEVVALSGNGRWGRVNVGETSGWAAMRFLQPINTPTRPLRAECFGTEPFWSLSLDATHIFREPQNGSLPYRATAELTSPSNTNSIAILGHNPQSRMVATVDATQCSDGMSDRAYGLSIGLVLIGGDDPRYLTGCCSLAP
;
A
#
# COMPACT_ATOMS: atom_id res chain seq x y z
N MET A 1 -56.16 31.54 -28.96
CA MET A 1 -56.15 30.98 -27.59
C MET A 1 -55.36 29.68 -27.60
N MET A 2 -54.04 29.75 -27.47
CA MET A 2 -53.15 28.58 -27.39
C MET A 2 -53.03 28.16 -25.92
N ARG A 3 -53.45 26.94 -25.60
CA ARG A 3 -53.22 26.31 -24.30
C ARG A 3 -52.08 25.30 -24.42
N ALA A 4 -51.17 25.44 -23.48
CA ALA A 4 -49.92 24.71 -23.34
C ALA A 4 -50.10 23.20 -23.13
N LEU A 5 -49.10 22.43 -23.55
CA LEU A 5 -48.73 21.16 -22.93
C LEU A 5 -47.21 20.98 -23.10
N ALA A 6 -46.49 21.38 -22.07
CA ALA A 6 -45.09 21.06 -21.85
C ALA A 6 -45.04 19.69 -21.16
N THR A 7 -44.48 18.68 -21.84
CA THR A 7 -44.26 17.35 -21.26
C THR A 7 -42.78 17.02 -21.25
N GLY A 8 -42.17 17.28 -20.08
CA GLY A 8 -41.32 16.34 -19.35
C GLY A 8 -40.01 15.88 -20.00
N LEU A 9 -39.00 16.74 -19.98
CA LEU A 9 -37.60 16.30 -20.12
C LEU A 9 -37.19 15.61 -18.80
N ALA A 10 -37.27 14.28 -18.75
CA ALA A 10 -36.77 13.48 -17.63
C ALA A 10 -35.23 13.55 -17.61
N LEU A 11 -34.68 14.56 -16.93
CA LEU A 11 -33.30 14.55 -16.45
C LEU A 11 -33.16 13.39 -15.45
N LEU A 12 -32.76 12.23 -15.95
CA LEU A 12 -32.13 11.20 -15.13
C LEU A 12 -30.85 11.81 -14.57
N PHE A 13 -30.93 12.23 -13.32
CA PHE A 13 -29.81 12.49 -12.42
C PHE A 13 -28.91 11.24 -12.46
N TRP A 14 -27.93 11.24 -13.35
CA TRP A 14 -26.68 10.53 -13.14
C TRP A 14 -26.05 11.19 -11.91
N LEU A 15 -26.38 10.67 -10.74
CA LEU A 15 -25.54 10.78 -9.57
C LEU A 15 -24.17 10.28 -10.00
N ALA A 16 -23.27 11.22 -10.29
CA ALA A 16 -21.85 10.94 -10.31
C ALA A 16 -21.54 10.27 -8.98
N GLN A 17 -21.36 8.94 -9.00
CA GLN A 17 -20.82 8.23 -7.86
C GLN A 17 -19.38 8.71 -7.71
N ALA A 18 -19.24 9.77 -6.93
CA ALA A 18 -17.98 10.22 -6.39
C ALA A 18 -17.54 9.17 -5.37
N CYS A 19 -17.03 8.02 -5.82
CA CYS A 19 -16.28 7.11 -4.97
C CYS A 19 -14.86 7.69 -4.85
N TRP A 20 -14.68 8.62 -3.93
CA TRP A 20 -13.34 9.08 -3.56
C TRP A 20 -12.87 8.18 -2.43
N ALA A 21 -12.11 7.16 -2.80
CA ALA A 21 -11.27 6.41 -1.90
C ALA A 21 -9.90 6.30 -2.59
N PHE A 22 -8.94 7.12 -2.17
CA PHE A 22 -7.55 6.72 -2.32
C PHE A 22 -7.09 6.23 -0.95
N ASP A 23 -7.56 5.00 -0.66
CA ASP A 23 -7.37 4.21 0.56
C ASP A 23 -6.23 3.19 0.41
N LEU A 24 -5.48 3.21 -0.71
CA LEU A 24 -4.51 2.17 -1.03
C LEU A 24 -3.06 2.67 -0.97
N PRO A 25 -2.12 1.80 -0.54
CA PRO A 25 -2.35 0.42 -0.15
C PRO A 25 -3.09 0.27 1.18
N ALA A 26 -3.83 -0.83 1.33
CA ALA A 26 -4.52 -1.20 2.56
C ALA A 26 -4.50 -2.70 2.78
N LEU A 27 -4.64 -3.11 4.04
CA LEU A 27 -4.67 -4.50 4.46
C LEU A 27 -6.10 -5.06 4.46
N TYR A 28 -6.23 -6.26 3.94
CA TYR A 28 -7.48 -7.00 3.84
C TYR A 28 -7.32 -8.40 4.42
N ARG A 29 -8.45 -9.02 4.71
CA ARG A 29 -8.55 -10.45 4.98
C ARG A 29 -9.51 -11.13 4.02
N VAL A 30 -9.23 -12.38 3.69
CA VAL A 30 -10.09 -13.22 2.87
C VAL A 30 -11.34 -13.61 3.67
N ILE A 31 -12.49 -13.49 3.01
CA ILE A 31 -13.82 -13.84 3.54
C ILE A 31 -14.63 -14.60 2.49
N ASP A 32 -15.66 -15.31 2.93
CA ASP A 32 -16.64 -16.01 2.08
C ASP A 32 -16.03 -17.01 1.06
N VAL A 33 -14.86 -17.56 1.41
CA VAL A 33 -14.21 -18.69 0.73
C VAL A 33 -14.32 -19.92 1.63
N ALA A 34 -14.72 -21.06 1.07
CA ALA A 34 -14.85 -22.30 1.85
C ALA A 34 -13.50 -22.76 2.38
N GLU A 35 -13.48 -23.45 3.53
CA GLU A 35 -12.23 -23.89 4.20
C GLU A 35 -11.36 -24.80 3.33
N ALA A 36 -11.97 -25.61 2.46
CA ALA A 36 -11.29 -26.48 1.52
C ALA A 36 -10.96 -25.82 0.16
N ASP A 37 -11.16 -24.50 0.04
CA ASP A 37 -10.99 -23.74 -1.20
C ASP A 37 -10.03 -22.55 -1.00
N VAL A 38 -9.67 -21.89 -2.08
CA VAL A 38 -8.75 -20.76 -2.12
C VAL A 38 -9.31 -19.60 -2.94
N LEU A 39 -8.88 -18.39 -2.63
CA LEU A 39 -9.12 -17.23 -3.49
C LEU A 39 -8.03 -17.16 -4.56
N ASN A 40 -8.42 -17.48 -5.79
CA ASN A 40 -7.53 -17.37 -6.95
C ASN A 40 -7.06 -15.93 -7.20
N VAL A 41 -5.75 -15.75 -7.33
CA VAL A 41 -5.09 -14.54 -7.84
C VAL A 41 -4.76 -14.75 -9.31
N ARG A 42 -5.18 -13.81 -10.16
CA ARG A 42 -5.16 -13.98 -11.62
C ARG A 42 -4.27 -12.96 -12.33
N THR A 43 -3.80 -13.28 -13.53
CA THR A 43 -2.93 -12.40 -14.31
C THR A 43 -3.63 -11.12 -14.78
N GLU A 44 -4.94 -11.18 -15.02
CA GLU A 44 -5.79 -10.04 -15.40
C GLU A 44 -7.06 -9.98 -14.54
N PRO A 45 -7.73 -8.80 -14.40
CA PRO A 45 -8.92 -8.62 -13.58
C PRO A 45 -10.19 -9.19 -14.24
N THR A 46 -10.18 -10.49 -14.53
CA THR A 46 -11.25 -11.26 -15.15
C THR A 46 -11.22 -12.71 -14.67
N VAL A 47 -12.36 -13.38 -14.64
CA VAL A 47 -12.45 -14.79 -14.21
C VAL A 47 -11.88 -15.77 -15.26
N GLN A 48 -11.63 -15.29 -16.47
CA GLN A 48 -11.15 -16.10 -17.60
C GLN A 48 -9.62 -16.15 -17.71
N SER A 49 -8.91 -15.27 -17.02
CA SER A 49 -7.45 -15.19 -17.09
C SER A 49 -6.78 -16.28 -16.26
N ALA A 50 -5.51 -16.57 -16.56
CA ALA A 50 -4.74 -17.58 -15.86
C ALA A 50 -4.60 -17.27 -14.38
N ILE A 51 -4.57 -18.32 -13.55
CA ILE A 51 -4.28 -18.22 -12.12
C ILE A 51 -2.75 -18.15 -11.98
N THR A 52 -2.27 -17.16 -11.23
CA THR A 52 -0.83 -16.92 -10.97
C THR A 52 -0.46 -17.12 -9.50
N GLY A 53 -1.44 -17.28 -8.63
CA GLY A 53 -1.27 -17.54 -7.21
C GLY A 53 -2.61 -17.73 -6.53
N GLU A 54 -2.56 -17.98 -5.23
CA GLU A 54 -3.72 -18.32 -4.41
C GLU A 54 -3.58 -17.65 -3.05
N LEU A 55 -4.70 -17.23 -2.47
CA LEU A 55 -4.79 -16.78 -1.09
C LEU A 55 -5.65 -17.76 -0.31
N LEU A 56 -5.26 -18.08 0.93
CA LEU A 56 -5.98 -19.03 1.77
C LEU A 56 -7.36 -18.48 2.17
N HIS A 57 -8.30 -19.38 2.45
CA HIS A 57 -9.70 -19.06 2.73
C HIS A 57 -9.93 -18.03 3.86
N ASN A 58 -8.97 -17.88 4.79
CA ASN A 58 -9.01 -16.95 5.92
C ASN A 58 -7.75 -16.07 6.02
N GLU A 59 -6.95 -16.01 4.95
CA GLU A 59 -5.68 -15.27 4.93
C GLU A 59 -5.90 -13.81 5.33
N SER A 60 -4.99 -13.26 6.13
CA SER A 60 -5.09 -11.91 6.69
C SER A 60 -3.80 -11.16 6.43
N GLY A 61 -3.87 -9.83 6.37
CA GLY A 61 -2.72 -9.00 6.00
C GLY A 61 -2.45 -8.97 4.50
N VAL A 62 -3.47 -9.27 3.69
CA VAL A 62 -3.40 -9.17 2.22
C VAL A 62 -3.35 -7.70 1.86
N GLU A 63 -2.19 -7.22 1.42
CA GLU A 63 -2.02 -5.85 0.94
C GLU A 63 -2.58 -5.70 -0.48
N VAL A 64 -3.61 -4.86 -0.62
CA VAL A 64 -4.12 -4.45 -1.94
C VAL A 64 -3.45 -3.12 -2.29
N VAL A 65 -2.74 -3.06 -3.42
CA VAL A 65 -1.95 -1.88 -3.83
C VAL A 65 -2.60 -1.06 -4.94
N ALA A 66 -3.57 -1.62 -5.65
CA ALA A 66 -4.34 -0.93 -6.69
C ALA A 66 -5.71 -1.57 -6.91
N LEU A 67 -6.64 -0.84 -7.52
CA LEU A 67 -7.91 -1.38 -7.99
C LEU A 67 -7.97 -1.37 -9.52
N SER A 68 -8.73 -2.31 -10.07
CA SER A 68 -9.14 -2.27 -11.47
C SER A 68 -10.07 -1.07 -11.72
N GLY A 69 -10.22 -0.65 -12.97
CA GLY A 69 -11.03 0.55 -13.29
C GLY A 69 -12.50 0.50 -12.84
N ASN A 70 -13.05 -0.68 -12.54
CA ASN A 70 -14.40 -0.86 -11.98
C ASN A 70 -14.43 -1.22 -10.49
N GLY A 71 -13.28 -1.24 -9.81
CA GLY A 71 -13.16 -1.54 -8.37
C GLY A 71 -13.40 -3.00 -7.97
N ARG A 72 -13.76 -3.90 -8.89
CA ARG A 72 -14.13 -5.29 -8.54
C ARG A 72 -12.95 -6.22 -8.29
N TRP A 73 -11.75 -5.77 -8.68
CA TRP A 73 -10.51 -6.50 -8.52
C TRP A 73 -9.46 -5.62 -7.84
N GLY A 74 -8.76 -6.20 -6.87
CA GLY A 74 -7.62 -5.60 -6.19
C GLY A 74 -6.34 -6.26 -6.67
N ARG A 75 -5.32 -5.45 -6.92
CA ARG A 75 -3.98 -5.94 -7.24
C ARG A 75 -3.26 -6.27 -5.94
N VAL A 76 -2.75 -7.49 -5.82
CA VAL A 76 -2.05 -8.04 -4.65
C VAL A 76 -0.73 -8.66 -5.08
N ASN A 77 0.22 -8.77 -4.15
CA ASN A 77 1.48 -9.49 -4.39
C ASN A 77 1.37 -10.94 -3.88
N VAL A 78 1.85 -11.89 -4.67
CA VAL A 78 1.98 -13.31 -4.31
C VAL A 78 3.35 -13.82 -4.77
N GLY A 79 4.19 -14.23 -3.82
CA GLY A 79 5.59 -14.53 -4.10
C GLY A 79 6.33 -13.32 -4.68
N GLU A 80 6.96 -13.52 -5.84
CA GLU A 80 7.74 -12.49 -6.56
C GLU A 80 6.94 -11.77 -7.66
N THR A 81 5.63 -11.99 -7.73
CA THR A 81 4.76 -11.42 -8.76
C THR A 81 3.56 -10.70 -8.16
N SER A 82 2.85 -9.96 -8.99
CA SER A 82 1.57 -9.34 -8.64
C SER A 82 0.45 -9.85 -9.55
N GLY A 83 -0.76 -9.92 -9.01
CA GLY A 83 -1.95 -10.33 -9.76
C GLY A 83 -3.23 -9.76 -9.16
N TRP A 84 -4.37 -10.21 -9.66
CA TRP A 84 -5.69 -9.65 -9.37
C TRP A 84 -6.57 -10.64 -8.60
N ALA A 85 -7.03 -10.23 -7.43
CA ALA A 85 -8.00 -10.94 -6.60
C ALA A 85 -9.36 -10.23 -6.61
N ALA A 86 -10.46 -10.99 -6.56
CA ALA A 86 -11.79 -10.41 -6.57
C ALA A 86 -12.12 -9.74 -5.23
N MET A 87 -12.38 -8.43 -5.24
CA MET A 87 -12.57 -7.62 -4.02
C MET A 87 -13.77 -8.06 -3.16
N ARG A 88 -14.76 -8.74 -3.74
CA ARG A 88 -15.91 -9.25 -2.98
C ARG A 88 -15.53 -10.26 -1.90
N PHE A 89 -14.37 -10.89 -2.01
CA PHE A 89 -13.83 -11.85 -1.05
C PHE A 89 -12.76 -11.22 -0.15
N LEU A 90 -12.54 -9.91 -0.23
CA LEU A 90 -11.55 -9.18 0.55
C LEU A 90 -12.24 -8.15 1.42
N GLN A 91 -12.21 -8.37 2.73
CA GLN A 91 -12.73 -7.44 3.72
C GLN A 91 -11.60 -6.56 4.25
N PRO A 92 -11.75 -5.22 4.25
CA PRO A 92 -10.75 -4.33 4.85
C PRO A 92 -10.52 -4.68 6.32
N ILE A 93 -9.27 -4.68 6.74
CA ILE A 93 -8.91 -4.75 8.15
C ILE A 93 -8.88 -3.32 8.69
N ASN A 94 -9.69 -3.05 9.72
CA ASN A 94 -9.70 -1.76 10.41
C ASN A 94 -8.50 -1.65 11.37
N THR A 95 -7.29 -1.59 10.82
CA THR A 95 -6.08 -1.26 11.57
C THR A 95 -5.93 0.26 11.67
N PRO A 96 -5.45 0.79 12.81
CA PRO A 96 -5.02 2.18 12.88
C PRO A 96 -3.99 2.45 11.77
N THR A 97 -4.21 3.48 10.96
CA THR A 97 -3.26 3.88 9.91
C THR A 97 -2.03 4.59 10.45
N ARG A 98 -2.02 4.90 11.77
CA ARG A 98 -1.02 5.68 12.48
C ARG A 98 -0.79 5.08 13.89
N PRO A 99 0.46 4.96 14.38
CA PRO A 99 1.71 5.15 13.62
C PRO A 99 1.80 4.17 12.44
N LEU A 100 2.45 4.57 11.34
CA LEU A 100 2.60 3.71 10.17
C LEU A 100 3.42 2.46 10.55
N ARG A 101 2.87 1.29 10.21
CA ARG A 101 3.60 0.03 10.22
C ARG A 101 3.87 -0.44 8.81
N ALA A 102 5.14 -0.56 8.46
CA ALA A 102 5.54 -0.97 7.12
C ALA A 102 6.95 -1.55 7.12
N GLU A 103 7.21 -2.46 6.18
CA GLU A 103 8.54 -2.90 5.81
C GLU A 103 8.97 -2.18 4.53
N CYS A 104 10.02 -1.39 4.64
CA CYS A 104 10.60 -0.63 3.55
C CYS A 104 11.96 -1.21 3.16
N PHE A 105 12.34 -1.08 1.89
CA PHE A 105 13.61 -1.60 1.41
C PHE A 105 14.03 -0.93 0.10
N GLY A 106 15.34 -0.99 -0.17
CA GLY A 106 15.94 -0.59 -1.44
C GLY A 106 16.87 -1.68 -1.96
N THR A 107 17.03 -1.75 -3.28
CA THR A 107 17.76 -2.81 -3.97
C THR A 107 19.21 -2.45 -4.27
N GLU A 108 19.53 -1.17 -4.52
CA GLU A 108 20.93 -0.73 -4.71
C GLU A 108 21.18 0.66 -4.10
N PRO A 109 21.97 0.77 -3.01
CA PRO A 109 22.48 -0.34 -2.20
C PRO A 109 21.34 -1.14 -1.56
N PHE A 110 21.58 -2.42 -1.20
CA PHE A 110 20.60 -3.22 -0.46
C PHE A 110 20.47 -2.72 0.98
N TRP A 111 19.25 -2.39 1.38
CA TRP A 111 18.91 -2.02 2.75
C TRP A 111 17.44 -2.32 3.06
N SER A 112 17.10 -2.42 4.34
CA SER A 112 15.71 -2.46 4.79
C SER A 112 15.47 -1.60 6.02
N LEU A 113 14.22 -1.21 6.24
CA LEU A 113 13.76 -0.43 7.36
C LEU A 113 12.39 -0.97 7.78
N SER A 114 12.34 -1.56 8.97
CA SER A 114 11.07 -1.89 9.63
C SER A 114 10.57 -0.65 10.36
N LEU A 115 9.37 -0.18 10.05
CA LEU A 115 8.69 0.92 10.71
C LEU A 115 7.67 0.35 11.70
N ASP A 116 7.90 0.57 13.00
CA ASP A 116 6.96 0.28 14.09
C ASP A 116 7.30 1.18 15.29
N ALA A 117 6.94 0.79 16.53
CA ALA A 117 7.31 1.50 17.75
C ALA A 117 8.84 1.72 17.91
N THR A 118 9.65 0.81 17.39
CA THR A 118 11.10 1.00 17.19
C THR A 118 11.41 0.72 15.75
N HIS A 119 11.97 1.71 15.05
CA HIS A 119 12.36 1.50 13.66
C HIS A 119 13.67 0.72 13.62
N ILE A 120 13.78 -0.28 12.74
CA ILE A 120 14.99 -1.09 12.63
C ILE A 120 15.51 -1.00 11.21
N PHE A 121 16.57 -0.22 11.02
CA PHE A 121 17.31 -0.13 9.77
C PHE A 121 18.30 -1.28 9.67
N ARG A 122 18.47 -1.87 8.49
CA ARG A 122 19.38 -3.00 8.28
C ARG A 122 20.12 -2.87 6.97
N GLU A 123 21.39 -3.27 7.01
CA GLU A 123 22.21 -3.45 5.83
C GLU A 123 22.93 -4.80 5.89
N PRO A 124 23.17 -5.45 4.75
CA PRO A 124 23.88 -6.73 4.72
C PRO A 124 25.26 -6.67 5.39
N GLN A 125 25.97 -5.54 5.27
CA GLN A 125 27.34 -5.40 5.77
C GLN A 125 27.42 -4.92 7.23
N ASN A 126 26.46 -4.09 7.66
CA ASN A 126 26.55 -3.35 8.93
C ASN A 126 25.58 -3.87 10.01
N GLY A 127 24.72 -4.85 9.67
CA GLY A 127 23.76 -5.41 10.60
C GLY A 127 22.56 -4.50 10.85
N SER A 128 21.94 -4.64 12.02
CA SER A 128 20.71 -3.92 12.40
C SER A 128 21.00 -2.72 13.31
N LEU A 129 20.45 -1.56 12.95
CA LEU A 129 20.53 -0.31 13.69
C LEU A 129 19.13 0.11 14.15
N PRO A 130 18.80 0.00 15.45
CA PRO A 130 17.53 0.46 15.97
C PRO A 130 17.50 1.99 16.10
N TYR A 131 16.35 2.58 15.80
CA TYR A 131 16.01 3.98 16.02
C TYR A 131 14.74 4.05 16.86
N ARG A 132 14.77 4.85 17.93
CA ARG A 132 13.57 5.15 18.70
C ARG A 132 12.67 6.08 17.89
N ALA A 133 11.40 5.71 17.71
CA ALA A 133 10.41 6.56 17.09
C ALA A 133 10.24 7.86 17.89
N THR A 134 10.27 9.00 17.21
CA THR A 134 10.22 10.33 17.84
C THR A 134 8.98 11.10 17.44
N ALA A 135 8.65 11.08 16.16
CA ALA A 135 7.47 11.76 15.64
C ALA A 135 7.05 11.16 14.30
N GLU A 136 5.76 11.28 14.02
CA GLU A 136 5.18 11.06 12.71
C GLU A 136 4.34 12.29 12.38
N LEU A 137 4.63 12.90 11.23
CA LEU A 137 4.08 14.19 10.83
C LEU A 137 3.29 14.01 9.54
N THR A 138 2.11 14.60 9.50
CA THR A 138 1.27 14.68 8.30
C THR A 138 1.52 16.01 7.58
N SER A 139 1.52 15.98 6.24
CA SER A 139 1.56 17.23 5.46
C SER A 139 0.17 17.84 5.30
N PRO A 140 -0.04 19.13 5.63
CA PRO A 140 -1.31 19.81 5.38
C PRO A 140 -1.66 19.95 3.89
N SER A 141 -0.65 19.95 3.01
CA SER A 141 -0.81 20.16 1.57
C SER A 141 -0.78 18.87 0.75
N ASN A 142 -0.34 17.76 1.34
CA ASN A 142 -0.28 16.45 0.68
C ASN A 142 -0.69 15.34 1.66
N THR A 143 -1.94 14.90 1.60
CA THR A 143 -2.47 13.86 2.48
C THR A 143 -1.90 12.46 2.18
N ASN A 144 -1.25 12.28 1.04
CA ASN A 144 -0.62 11.02 0.63
C ASN A 144 0.83 10.90 1.09
N SER A 145 1.32 11.85 1.87
CA SER A 145 2.71 11.91 2.31
C SER A 145 2.80 12.12 3.81
N ILE A 146 3.67 11.35 4.45
CA ILE A 146 4.04 11.54 5.86
C ILE A 146 5.55 11.62 6.01
N ALA A 147 5.98 12.31 7.08
CA ALA A 147 7.35 12.28 7.53
C ALA A 147 7.48 11.52 8.85
N ILE A 148 8.45 10.62 8.95
CA ILE A 148 8.74 9.81 10.13
C ILE A 148 10.13 10.18 10.63
N LEU A 149 10.23 10.43 11.93
CA LEU A 149 11.46 10.84 12.59
C LEU A 149 11.86 9.81 13.64
N GLY A 150 13.13 9.45 13.65
CA GLY A 150 13.71 8.56 14.65
C GLY A 150 15.12 8.98 15.03
N HIS A 151 15.60 8.49 16.17
CA HIS A 151 16.98 8.72 16.59
C HIS A 151 17.55 7.53 17.36
N ASN A 152 18.87 7.43 17.35
CA ASN A 152 19.66 6.64 18.28
C ASN A 152 20.83 7.50 18.81
N PRO A 153 21.69 7.01 19.72
CA PRO A 153 22.76 7.83 20.28
C PRO A 153 23.78 8.35 19.26
N GLN A 154 23.92 7.69 18.10
CA GLN A 154 24.94 7.99 17.09
C GLN A 154 24.39 8.73 15.86
N SER A 155 23.09 8.66 15.60
CA SER A 155 22.48 9.13 14.36
C SER A 155 20.98 9.41 14.49
N ARG A 156 20.46 10.16 13.53
CA ARG A 156 19.03 10.47 13.37
C ARG A 156 18.57 9.97 12.02
N MET A 157 17.29 9.61 11.92
CA MET A 157 16.64 9.30 10.66
C MET A 157 15.47 10.25 10.41
N VAL A 158 15.32 10.64 9.16
CA VAL A 158 14.13 11.33 8.64
C VAL A 158 13.69 10.56 7.40
N ALA A 159 12.50 9.98 7.43
CA ALA A 159 11.91 9.33 6.27
C ALA A 159 10.69 10.11 5.79
N THR A 160 10.47 10.17 4.48
CA THR A 160 9.17 10.48 3.87
C THR A 160 8.60 9.21 3.28
N VAL A 161 7.34 8.91 3.57
CA VAL A 161 6.63 7.79 2.95
C VAL A 161 5.44 8.36 2.18
N ASP A 162 5.41 8.06 0.89
CA ASP A 162 4.41 8.55 -0.05
C ASP A 162 3.57 7.39 -0.59
N ALA A 163 2.25 7.54 -0.59
CA ALA A 163 1.32 6.60 -1.20
C ALA A 163 1.33 6.76 -2.73
N THR A 164 2.36 6.19 -3.36
CA THR A 164 2.62 6.24 -4.80
C THR A 164 3.14 4.88 -5.27
N GLN A 165 2.80 4.50 -6.49
CA GLN A 165 3.29 3.24 -7.08
C GLN A 165 4.83 3.22 -7.12
N CYS A 166 5.39 2.10 -6.66
CA CYS A 166 6.81 1.87 -6.59
C CYS A 166 7.16 0.49 -7.17
N SER A 167 8.35 0.39 -7.76
CA SER A 167 8.95 -0.85 -8.23
C SER A 167 10.36 -0.97 -7.65
N ASP A 168 10.71 -2.19 -7.24
CA ASP A 168 12.03 -2.51 -6.69
C ASP A 168 13.09 -2.78 -7.78
N GLY A 169 12.67 -2.80 -9.05
CA GLY A 169 13.55 -3.06 -10.20
C GLY A 169 14.08 -4.49 -10.31
N MET A 170 13.65 -5.40 -9.42
CA MET A 170 14.18 -6.77 -9.31
C MET A 170 13.09 -7.85 -9.38
N SER A 171 11.84 -7.50 -9.08
CA SER A 171 10.69 -8.42 -9.11
C SER A 171 9.53 -7.85 -9.93
N ASP A 172 8.55 -8.70 -10.25
CA ASP A 172 7.29 -8.31 -10.89
C ASP A 172 6.20 -7.91 -9.86
N ARG A 173 6.64 -7.61 -8.63
CA ARG A 173 5.77 -7.10 -7.57
C ARG A 173 5.41 -5.64 -7.82
N ALA A 174 4.23 -5.27 -7.35
CA ALA A 174 3.77 -3.90 -7.36
C ALA A 174 3.65 -3.39 -5.93
N TYR A 175 4.27 -2.25 -5.62
CA TYR A 175 4.20 -1.63 -4.31
C TYR A 175 3.39 -0.35 -4.37
N GLY A 176 2.60 -0.09 -3.33
CA GLY A 176 1.77 1.11 -3.24
C GLY A 176 2.40 2.26 -2.45
N LEU A 177 3.57 2.04 -1.85
CA LEU A 177 4.31 3.03 -1.07
C LEU A 177 5.73 3.18 -1.61
N SER A 178 6.20 4.42 -1.68
CA SER A 178 7.61 4.78 -1.87
C SER A 178 8.16 5.47 -0.64
N ILE A 179 9.46 5.37 -0.41
CA ILE A 179 10.15 6.00 0.71
C ILE A 179 11.37 6.78 0.22
N GLY A 180 11.57 7.97 0.80
CA GLY A 180 12.85 8.67 0.85
C GLY A 180 13.37 8.67 2.28
N LEU A 181 14.58 8.20 2.52
CA LEU A 181 15.18 8.05 3.84
C LEU A 181 16.50 8.81 3.91
N VAL A 182 16.60 9.76 4.85
CA VAL A 182 17.81 10.47 5.19
C VAL A 182 18.34 9.96 6.53
N LEU A 183 19.56 9.43 6.54
CA LEU A 183 20.29 9.07 7.75
C LEU A 183 21.35 10.13 8.02
N ILE A 184 21.33 10.69 9.22
CA ILE A 184 22.20 11.80 9.63
C ILE A 184 22.98 11.35 10.86
N GLY A 185 24.26 11.02 10.68
CA GLY A 185 25.17 10.65 11.76
C GLY A 185 26.63 10.69 11.30
N GLY A 186 27.53 11.21 12.13
CA GLY A 186 28.91 11.48 11.72
C GLY A 186 28.99 12.57 10.63
N ASP A 187 30.03 12.49 9.79
CA ASP A 187 30.33 13.50 8.75
C ASP A 187 29.70 13.19 7.38
N ASP A 188 29.03 12.04 7.20
CA ASP A 188 28.50 11.60 5.91
C ASP A 188 26.99 11.26 5.96
N PRO A 189 26.11 12.23 5.66
CA PRO A 189 24.68 11.99 5.58
C PRO A 189 24.34 11.16 4.34
N ARG A 190 23.43 10.19 4.51
CA ARG A 190 23.02 9.28 3.44
C ARG A 190 21.58 9.54 3.05
N TYR A 191 21.31 9.56 1.75
CA TYR A 191 19.97 9.59 1.19
C TYR A 191 19.70 8.29 0.43
N LEU A 192 18.64 7.59 0.82
CA LEU A 192 18.24 6.30 0.30
C LEU A 192 16.80 6.39 -0.19
N THR A 193 16.48 5.72 -1.29
CA THR A 193 15.10 5.61 -1.80
C THR A 193 14.73 4.15 -1.96
N GLY A 194 13.44 3.85 -1.87
CA GLY A 194 12.95 2.48 -1.91
C GLY A 194 11.44 2.37 -1.98
N CYS A 195 10.95 1.14 -1.88
CA CYS A 195 9.53 0.83 -1.79
C CYS A 195 9.18 0.38 -0.36
N CYS A 196 7.90 0.41 -0.02
CA CYS A 196 7.40 -0.20 1.21
C CYS A 196 6.15 -1.05 0.96
N SER A 197 5.95 -2.02 1.85
CA SER A 197 4.70 -2.75 2.04
C SER A 197 4.20 -2.56 3.46
N LEU A 198 2.89 -2.44 3.63
CA LEU A 198 2.26 -2.39 4.94
C LEU A 198 2.53 -3.65 5.74
N ALA A 199 2.74 -3.48 7.05
CA ALA A 199 2.88 -4.57 8.00
C ALA A 199 1.61 -4.66 8.89
N PRO A 200 1.04 -5.86 9.11
CA PRO A 200 -0.13 -6.06 9.97
C PRO A 200 0.11 -5.79 11.47
#